data_AF-A0A5C6M1P4-F1
#
_entry.id   AF-A0A5C6M1P4-F1
#
_cell.length_a   1.000
_cell.length_b   1.000
_cell.length_c   1.000
_cell.angle_alpha   90.00
_cell.angle_beta   90.00
_cell.angle_gamma   90.00
#
_symmetry.space_group_name_H-M   'P 1'
#
loop_
_entity.id
_entity.type
_entity.pdbx_description
1 polymer ?
#
loop_
_entity_poly.entity_id
_entity_poly.type
_entity_poly.pdbx_seq_one_letter_code
_entity_poly.pdbx_strand_id
1 'polypeptide(L)'
;MSSTQRGKRPVFTVAIVIVGSVLAGCGGLLVMSLAAPAPGNLGVRGGRLAACPGSPNCVSTQAENQEHWIEPLQTEAADDSAISLLVEIMREQPRTTIVEQTGDYLRVEFRSFLFRFCDDVEFYHDRRSGLVHFRSASRVGHSDLGVNRRRMEQIREQFQRRLAAAGGAAVESRGRVLELAGVR
;
A
#
# COMPACT_ATOMS: atom_id res chain seq x y z
N MET A 1 -64.58 13.16 16.81
CA MET A 1 -63.49 12.57 15.97
C MET A 1 -62.15 13.01 16.55
N SER A 2 -61.55 12.20 17.44
CA SER A 2 -60.21 12.48 17.98
C SER A 2 -59.30 11.31 17.60
N SER A 3 -58.56 11.52 16.52
CA SER A 3 -57.58 10.56 15.99
C SER A 3 -56.40 10.40 16.95
N THR A 4 -56.18 9.17 17.38
CA THR A 4 -55.14 8.72 18.29
C THR A 4 -53.74 8.87 17.67
N GLN A 5 -53.04 9.97 17.96
CA GLN A 5 -51.63 10.21 17.59
C GLN A 5 -50.62 9.56 18.57
N ARG A 6 -50.96 8.46 19.26
CA ARG A 6 -50.23 8.01 20.46
C ARG A 6 -49.10 7.00 20.22
N GLY A 7 -48.90 6.47 19.00
CA GLY A 7 -47.93 5.40 18.74
C GLY A 7 -46.62 5.77 18.03
N LYS A 8 -46.51 6.94 17.39
CA LYS A 8 -45.38 7.25 16.47
C LYS A 8 -44.23 8.02 17.11
N ARG A 9 -44.48 8.82 18.14
CA ARG A 9 -43.49 9.72 18.78
C ARG A 9 -42.25 9.01 19.38
N PRO A 10 -42.37 7.89 20.13
CA PRO A 10 -41.19 7.24 20.68
C PRO A 10 -40.34 6.55 19.60
N VAL A 11 -40.97 5.98 18.56
CA VAL A 11 -40.28 5.33 17.44
C VAL A 11 -39.44 6.35 16.65
N PHE A 12 -39.98 7.52 16.35
CA PHE A 12 -39.23 8.58 15.67
C PHE A 12 -38.06 9.12 16.51
N THR A 13 -38.24 9.26 17.83
CA THR A 13 -37.18 9.74 18.72
C THR A 13 -36.03 8.74 18.81
N VAL A 14 -36.34 7.44 18.95
CA VAL A 14 -35.33 6.37 18.95
C VAL A 14 -34.59 6.31 17.61
N ALA A 15 -35.30 6.43 16.48
CA ALA A 15 -34.68 6.46 15.16
C ALA A 15 -33.71 7.65 14.99
N ILE A 16 -34.08 8.85 15.47
CA ILE A 16 -33.21 10.04 15.42
C ILE A 16 -31.94 9.83 16.27
N VAL A 17 -32.07 9.26 17.48
CA VAL A 17 -30.90 8.99 18.34
C VAL A 17 -29.97 7.96 17.71
N ILE A 18 -30.50 6.90 17.10
CA ILE A 18 -29.70 5.89 16.40
C ILE A 18 -28.98 6.52 15.21
N VAL A 19 -29.71 7.25 14.34
CA VAL A 19 -29.13 7.91 13.17
C VAL A 19 -28.07 8.93 13.59
N GLY A 20 -28.35 9.75 14.60
CA GLY A 20 -27.39 10.71 15.13
C GLY A 20 -26.12 10.04 15.66
N SER A 21 -26.26 8.92 16.38
CA SER A 21 -25.12 8.16 16.92
C SER A 21 -24.28 7.50 15.82
N VAL A 22 -24.93 6.96 14.77
CA VAL A 22 -24.24 6.40 13.61
C VAL A 22 -23.49 7.48 12.83
N LEU A 23 -24.13 8.62 12.58
CA LEU A 23 -23.48 9.75 11.88
C LEU A 23 -22.31 10.30 12.68
N ALA A 24 -22.45 10.44 14.00
CA ALA A 24 -21.35 10.86 14.87
C ALA A 24 -20.19 9.85 14.85
N GLY A 25 -20.48 8.54 14.88
CA GLY A 25 -19.46 7.49 14.74
C GLY A 25 -18.73 7.52 13.40
N CYS A 26 -19.47 7.60 12.29
CA CYS A 26 -18.88 7.71 10.95
C CYS A 26 -18.07 8.99 10.77
N GLY A 27 -18.57 10.13 11.28
CA GLY A 27 -17.85 11.39 11.28
C GLY A 27 -16.55 11.32 12.10
N GLY A 28 -16.60 10.69 13.27
CA GLY A 28 -15.43 10.48 14.13
C GLY A 28 -14.32 9.67 13.45
N LEU A 29 -14.68 8.58 12.76
CA LEU A 29 -13.71 7.77 12.01
C LEU A 29 -13.03 8.56 10.88
N LEU A 30 -13.78 9.40 10.17
CA LEU A 30 -13.23 10.26 9.12
C LEU A 30 -12.27 11.31 9.69
N VAL A 31 -12.62 11.95 10.81
CA VAL A 31 -11.75 12.96 11.46
C VAL A 31 -10.45 12.33 11.95
N MET A 32 -10.53 11.18 12.63
CA MET A 32 -9.34 10.44 13.10
C MET A 32 -8.40 10.09 11.95
N SER A 33 -8.96 9.66 10.83
CA SER A 33 -8.22 9.29 9.62
C SER A 33 -7.49 10.48 8.99
N LEU A 34 -8.15 11.64 8.90
CA LEU A 34 -7.57 12.85 8.32
C LEU A 34 -6.51 13.50 9.20
N ALA A 35 -6.62 13.37 10.52
CA ALA A 35 -5.70 13.94 11.49
C ALA A 35 -4.48 13.06 11.78
N ALA A 36 -4.43 11.82 11.28
CA ALA A 36 -3.37 10.86 11.59
C ALA A 36 -2.01 11.25 10.96
N PRO A 37 -1.00 11.65 11.75
CA PRO A 37 0.32 11.99 11.23
C PRO A 37 1.06 10.75 10.74
N ALA A 38 2.00 10.94 9.81
CA ALA A 38 2.92 9.89 9.42
C ALA A 38 3.80 9.47 10.61
N PRO A 39 4.09 8.17 10.80
CA PRO A 39 5.04 7.73 11.82
C PRO A 39 6.43 8.36 11.61
N GLY A 40 7.05 8.86 12.68
CA GLY A 40 8.39 9.46 12.61
C GLY A 40 9.52 8.43 12.38
N ASN A 41 9.21 7.14 12.42
CA ASN A 41 10.16 6.05 12.26
C ASN A 41 10.18 5.43 10.85
N LEU A 42 9.52 6.02 9.85
CA LEU A 42 9.65 5.58 8.46
C LEU A 42 11.08 5.84 7.92
N GLY A 43 11.41 5.19 6.80
CA GLY A 43 12.71 5.21 6.15
C GLY A 43 13.56 3.96 6.42
N VAL A 44 14.62 3.81 5.65
CA VAL A 44 15.58 2.70 5.79
C VAL A 44 16.58 3.02 6.90
N ARG A 45 16.74 2.09 7.87
CA ARG A 45 17.76 2.18 8.92
C ARG A 45 18.50 0.85 9.02
N GLY A 46 19.81 0.87 8.79
CA GLY A 46 20.63 -0.35 8.84
C GLY A 46 20.19 -1.44 7.85
N GLY A 47 19.73 -1.04 6.65
CA GLY A 47 19.23 -1.97 5.62
C GLY A 47 17.86 -2.57 5.92
N ARG A 48 17.11 -2.01 6.88
CA ARG A 48 15.78 -2.48 7.26
C ARG A 48 14.76 -1.35 7.20
N LEU A 49 13.54 -1.71 6.81
CA LEU A 49 12.37 -0.84 6.93
C LEU A 49 11.88 -0.82 8.39
N ALA A 50 10.98 0.11 8.69
CA ALA A 50 10.29 0.13 9.98
C ALA A 50 9.65 -1.24 10.28
N ALA A 51 9.58 -1.63 11.55
CA ALA A 51 8.87 -2.84 11.94
C ALA A 51 7.34 -2.66 11.74
N CYS A 52 6.62 -3.76 11.53
CA CYS A 52 5.18 -3.74 11.69
C CYS A 52 4.81 -3.47 13.15
N PRO A 53 3.82 -2.60 13.45
CA PRO A 53 3.22 -2.55 14.77
C PRO A 53 2.51 -3.88 15.06
N GLY A 54 2.14 -4.13 16.32
CA GLY A 54 1.45 -5.37 16.71
C GLY A 54 -0.01 -5.49 16.24
N SER A 55 -0.50 -4.56 15.41
CA SER A 55 -1.85 -4.60 14.84
C SER A 55 -1.85 -5.34 13.49
N PRO A 56 -2.91 -6.12 13.17
CA PRO A 56 -2.94 -7.00 11.99
C PRO A 56 -2.96 -6.26 10.64
N ASN A 57 -3.19 -4.95 10.63
CA ASN A 57 -3.22 -4.09 9.44
C ASN A 57 -1.83 -3.67 8.93
N CYS A 58 -0.83 -4.54 9.11
CA CYS A 58 0.51 -4.36 8.56
C CYS A 58 1.03 -5.64 7.92
N VAL A 59 1.72 -5.49 6.78
CA VAL A 59 2.55 -6.55 6.21
C VAL A 59 3.94 -6.02 5.91
N SER A 60 4.95 -6.88 6.07
CA SER A 60 6.35 -6.55 5.79
C SER A 60 7.11 -7.78 5.36
N THR A 61 7.99 -7.62 4.37
CA THR A 61 8.87 -8.70 3.90
C THR A 61 10.02 -9.00 4.86
N GLN A 62 10.21 -8.13 5.85
CA GLN A 62 11.23 -8.26 6.91
C GLN A 62 10.59 -8.57 8.28
N ALA A 63 9.30 -8.89 8.32
CA ALA A 63 8.64 -9.35 9.55
C ALA A 63 9.13 -10.75 9.96
N GLU A 64 9.25 -10.97 11.25
CA GLU A 64 9.68 -12.25 11.84
C GLU A 64 8.51 -13.20 12.10
N ASN A 65 7.29 -12.66 12.25
CA ASN A 65 6.09 -13.46 12.46
C ASN A 65 5.32 -13.68 11.15
N GLN A 66 4.66 -14.84 11.07
CA GLN A 66 3.93 -15.27 9.88
C GLN A 66 2.72 -14.37 9.56
N GLU A 67 2.13 -13.74 10.58
CA GLU A 67 0.94 -12.89 10.43
C GLU A 67 1.23 -11.64 9.58
N HIS A 68 2.37 -10.98 9.80
CA HIS A 68 2.79 -9.82 9.03
C HIS A 68 3.67 -10.18 7.83
N TRP A 69 4.31 -11.35 7.84
CA TRP A 69 5.22 -11.72 6.77
C TRP A 69 4.51 -11.87 5.43
N ILE A 70 5.19 -11.40 4.38
CA ILE A 70 4.80 -11.50 2.98
C ILE A 70 6.09 -11.59 2.16
N GLU A 71 6.07 -12.32 1.06
CA GLU A 71 7.28 -12.58 0.28
C GLU A 71 7.76 -11.30 -0.46
N PRO A 72 9.08 -11.06 -0.59
CA PRO A 72 9.62 -9.88 -1.25
C PRO A 72 9.40 -9.86 -2.78
N LEU A 73 9.77 -8.74 -3.40
CA LEU A 73 9.93 -8.68 -4.86
C LEU A 73 11.33 -9.17 -5.19
N GLN A 74 11.43 -10.15 -6.09
CA GLN A 74 12.69 -10.59 -6.66
C GLN A 74 13.09 -9.65 -7.81
N THR A 75 14.36 -9.29 -7.89
CA THR A 75 14.98 -8.52 -8.97
C THR A 75 16.39 -9.05 -9.21
N GLU A 76 17.02 -8.69 -10.33
CA GLU A 76 18.42 -9.06 -10.55
C GLU A 76 19.33 -8.15 -9.75
N ALA A 77 20.39 -8.71 -9.17
CA ALA A 77 21.41 -7.93 -8.50
C ALA A 77 22.07 -6.98 -9.53
N ALA A 78 22.00 -5.67 -9.27
CA ALA A 78 22.39 -4.54 -10.13
C ALA A 78 21.31 -3.92 -11.03
N ASP A 79 20.03 -4.31 -10.91
CA ASP A 79 18.96 -3.62 -11.63
C ASP A 79 18.59 -2.27 -11.00
N ASP A 80 19.21 -1.19 -11.49
CA ASP A 80 18.90 0.18 -11.07
C ASP A 80 17.47 0.64 -11.42
N SER A 81 16.72 -0.14 -12.19
CA SER A 81 15.38 0.21 -12.65
C SER A 81 14.25 -0.21 -11.70
N ALA A 82 14.51 -1.04 -10.68
CA ALA A 82 13.46 -1.59 -9.83
C ALA A 82 12.57 -0.51 -9.16
N ILE A 83 13.19 0.54 -8.59
CA ILE A 83 12.44 1.66 -7.99
C ILE A 83 11.67 2.45 -9.06
N SER A 84 12.27 2.68 -10.23
CA SER A 84 11.62 3.37 -11.35
C SER A 84 10.39 2.60 -11.84
N LEU A 85 10.50 1.28 -11.97
CA LEU A 85 9.38 0.42 -12.34
C LEU A 85 8.26 0.46 -11.29
N LEU A 86 8.62 0.46 -10.00
CA LEU A 86 7.63 0.64 -8.93
C LEU A 86 6.93 2.00 -9.01
N VAL A 87 7.65 3.08 -9.32
CA VAL A 87 7.07 4.41 -9.51
C VAL A 87 6.03 4.41 -10.63
N GLU A 88 6.30 3.75 -11.76
CA GLU A 88 5.33 3.59 -12.85
C GLU A 88 4.09 2.83 -12.39
N ILE A 89 4.27 1.72 -11.68
CA ILE A 89 3.16 0.94 -11.11
C ILE A 89 2.34 1.80 -10.15
N MET A 90 3.00 2.57 -9.27
CA MET A 90 2.34 3.42 -8.27
C MET A 90 1.51 4.53 -8.91
N ARG A 91 1.95 5.10 -10.04
CA ARG A 91 1.21 6.14 -10.78
C ARG A 91 -0.11 5.64 -11.36
N GLU A 92 -0.24 4.35 -11.60
CA GLU A 92 -1.47 3.72 -12.08
C GLU A 92 -2.41 3.32 -10.94
N GLN A 93 -1.94 3.32 -9.69
CA GLN A 93 -2.75 2.91 -8.55
C GLN A 93 -3.70 4.04 -8.11
N PRO A 94 -4.99 3.75 -7.87
CA PRO A 94 -5.94 4.76 -7.46
C PRO A 94 -5.67 5.28 -6.05
N ARG A 95 -5.79 6.60 -5.86
CA ARG A 95 -5.65 7.29 -4.56
C ARG A 95 -4.28 7.06 -3.90
N THR A 96 -3.24 7.09 -4.73
CA THR A 96 -1.84 6.90 -4.33
C THR A 96 -1.11 8.22 -4.44
N THR A 97 -0.24 8.53 -3.49
CA THR A 97 0.64 9.70 -3.52
C THR A 97 2.06 9.25 -3.28
N ILE A 98 2.96 9.51 -4.23
CA ILE A 98 4.40 9.31 -4.04
C ILE A 98 4.90 10.46 -3.17
N VAL A 99 5.44 10.14 -2.00
CA VAL A 99 5.89 11.14 -1.03
C VAL A 99 7.41 11.30 -1.04
N GLU A 100 8.14 10.23 -1.36
CA GLU A 100 9.59 10.25 -1.40
C GLU A 100 10.11 9.20 -2.37
N GLN A 101 11.14 9.55 -3.13
CA GLN A 101 11.80 8.66 -4.08
C GLN A 101 13.30 8.97 -4.08
N THR A 102 14.11 7.93 -3.85
CA THR A 102 15.57 7.95 -4.02
C THR A 102 15.97 6.82 -4.96
N GLY A 103 17.28 6.56 -5.11
CA GLY A 103 17.78 5.49 -5.97
C GLY A 103 17.51 4.06 -5.46
N ASP A 104 17.24 3.90 -4.16
CA ASP A 104 17.03 2.60 -3.50
C ASP A 104 15.78 2.58 -2.61
N TYR A 105 15.07 3.70 -2.46
CA TYR A 105 13.91 3.82 -1.59
C TYR A 105 12.75 4.52 -2.29
N LEU A 106 11.53 4.05 -2.01
CA LEU A 106 10.28 4.67 -2.44
C LEU A 106 9.28 4.65 -1.30
N ARG A 107 8.69 5.79 -0.98
CA ARG A 107 7.59 5.93 -0.04
C ARG A 107 6.34 6.44 -0.71
N VAL A 108 5.24 5.76 -0.45
CA VAL A 108 3.92 6.03 -1.03
C VAL A 108 2.85 6.00 0.05
N GLU A 109 1.87 6.89 -0.09
CA GLU A 109 0.64 6.90 0.72
C GLU A 109 -0.53 6.39 -0.12
N PHE A 110 -1.24 5.38 0.39
CA PHE A 110 -2.52 4.93 -0.17
C PHE A 110 -3.67 5.42 0.69
N ARG A 111 -4.75 5.90 0.06
CA ARG A 111 -5.96 6.32 0.78
C ARG A 111 -7.17 5.44 0.47
N SER A 112 -7.86 4.98 1.51
CA SER A 112 -9.12 4.25 1.36
C SER A 112 -10.22 5.15 0.79
N PHE A 113 -11.20 4.55 0.10
CA PHE A 113 -12.23 5.31 -0.61
C PHE A 113 -13.21 6.02 0.34
N LEU A 114 -13.76 5.28 1.31
CA LEU A 114 -14.86 5.75 2.16
C LEU A 114 -14.39 6.59 3.34
N PHE A 115 -13.46 6.07 4.15
CA PHE A 115 -13.00 6.70 5.39
C PHE A 115 -11.63 7.37 5.27
N ARG A 116 -11.06 7.41 4.06
CA ARG A 116 -9.77 8.07 3.75
C ARG A 116 -8.56 7.58 4.57
N PHE A 117 -8.67 6.41 5.18
CA PHE A 117 -7.58 5.79 5.95
C PHE A 117 -6.32 5.77 5.10
N CYS A 118 -5.25 6.30 5.69
CA CYS A 118 -3.95 6.39 5.05
C CYS A 118 -3.12 5.17 5.44
N ASP A 119 -2.63 4.46 4.44
CA ASP A 119 -1.63 3.41 4.57
C ASP A 119 -0.29 3.94 4.07
N ASP A 120 0.75 3.85 4.89
CA ASP A 120 2.12 4.12 4.50
C ASP A 120 2.72 2.85 3.90
N VAL A 121 3.21 2.95 2.65
CA VAL A 121 3.90 1.89 1.95
C VAL A 121 5.33 2.34 1.65
N GLU A 122 6.28 1.47 1.98
CA GLU A 122 7.70 1.71 1.79
C GLU A 122 8.29 0.56 0.97
N PHE A 123 9.16 0.88 0.02
CA PHE A 123 9.96 -0.07 -0.73
C PHE A 123 11.44 0.25 -0.53
N TYR A 124 12.26 -0.77 -0.35
CA TYR A 124 13.71 -0.67 -0.23
C TYR A 124 14.38 -1.72 -1.12
N HIS A 125 15.15 -1.27 -2.10
CA HIS A 125 15.91 -2.14 -2.98
C HIS A 125 17.27 -2.49 -2.36
N ASP A 126 17.37 -3.68 -1.79
CA ASP A 126 18.64 -4.27 -1.38
C ASP A 126 19.35 -4.90 -2.58
N ARG A 127 20.14 -4.08 -3.26
CA ARG A 127 20.92 -4.46 -4.45
C ARG A 127 21.88 -5.63 -4.20
N ARG A 128 22.30 -5.85 -2.95
CA ARG A 128 23.23 -6.93 -2.61
C ARG A 128 22.55 -8.29 -2.65
N SER A 129 21.28 -8.35 -2.25
CA SER A 129 20.49 -9.59 -2.25
C SER A 129 19.64 -9.76 -3.50
N GLY A 130 19.51 -8.72 -4.34
CA GLY A 130 18.60 -8.76 -5.49
C GLY A 130 17.14 -8.79 -5.05
N LEU A 131 16.82 -8.17 -3.90
CA LEU A 131 15.48 -8.13 -3.35
C LEU A 131 15.00 -6.69 -3.19
N VAL A 132 13.75 -6.43 -3.53
CA VAL A 132 13.05 -5.26 -3.03
C VAL A 132 12.20 -5.66 -1.84
N HIS A 133 12.62 -5.21 -0.67
CA HIS A 133 11.85 -5.30 0.55
C HIS A 133 10.74 -4.27 0.56
N PHE A 134 9.63 -4.57 1.22
CA PHE A 134 8.57 -3.60 1.40
C PHE A 134 7.84 -3.77 2.72
N ARG A 135 7.17 -2.69 3.13
CA ARG A 135 6.25 -2.62 4.26
C ARG A 135 5.01 -1.86 3.84
N SER A 136 3.84 -2.29 4.29
CA SER A 136 2.56 -1.63 4.08
C SER A 136 1.78 -1.63 5.39
N ALA A 137 1.49 -0.45 5.95
CA ALA A 137 0.87 -0.31 7.27
C ALA A 137 -0.14 0.84 7.33
N SER A 138 -1.33 0.60 7.89
CA SER A 138 -2.28 1.69 8.16
C SER A 138 -1.82 2.56 9.33
N ARG A 139 -2.06 3.87 9.25
CA ARG A 139 -1.76 4.82 10.36
C ARG A 139 -2.70 4.68 11.55
N VAL A 140 -3.94 4.30 11.29
CA VAL A 140 -5.00 4.18 12.29
C VAL A 140 -5.90 2.99 11.98
N GLY A 141 -6.68 2.58 12.99
CA GLY A 141 -7.51 1.39 12.93
C GLY A 141 -6.75 0.15 13.39
N HIS A 142 -7.51 -0.89 13.75
CA HIS A 142 -6.93 -2.15 14.24
C HIS A 142 -6.75 -3.17 13.11
N SER A 143 -7.75 -3.30 12.24
CA SER A 143 -7.74 -4.23 11.12
C SER A 143 -8.15 -3.51 9.83
N ASP A 144 -7.55 -3.94 8.73
CA ASP A 144 -7.85 -3.52 7.37
C ASP A 144 -8.54 -4.65 6.56
N LEU A 145 -8.93 -5.75 7.23
CA LEU A 145 -9.47 -6.96 6.60
C LEU A 145 -8.55 -7.50 5.48
N GLY A 146 -7.23 -7.39 5.66
CA GLY A 146 -6.22 -7.88 4.72
C GLY A 146 -6.11 -7.05 3.44
N VAL A 147 -6.56 -5.79 3.45
CA VAL A 147 -6.44 -4.89 2.29
C VAL A 147 -4.97 -4.63 1.94
N ASN A 148 -4.11 -4.38 2.93
CA ASN A 148 -2.68 -4.14 2.72
C ASN A 148 -2.00 -5.36 2.10
N ARG A 149 -2.29 -6.56 2.62
CA ARG A 149 -1.79 -7.82 2.04
C ARG A 149 -2.22 -7.99 0.58
N ARG A 150 -3.52 -7.88 0.30
CA ARG A 150 -4.06 -8.04 -1.07
C ARG A 150 -3.47 -7.03 -2.05
N ARG A 151 -3.34 -5.77 -1.64
CA ARG A 151 -2.72 -4.70 -2.43
C ARG A 151 -1.27 -5.04 -2.75
N MET A 152 -0.50 -5.45 -1.75
CA MET A 152 0.91 -5.76 -1.97
C MET A 152 1.08 -6.98 -2.87
N GLU A 153 0.28 -8.04 -2.74
CA GLU A 153 0.33 -9.17 -3.68
C GLU A 153 0.04 -8.75 -5.13
N GLN A 154 -0.96 -7.89 -5.36
CA GLN A 154 -1.25 -7.35 -6.69
C GLN A 154 -0.07 -6.56 -7.27
N ILE A 155 0.56 -5.71 -6.44
CA ILE A 155 1.75 -4.95 -6.83
C ILE A 155 2.90 -5.90 -7.14
N ARG A 156 3.09 -6.96 -6.34
CA ARG A 156 4.13 -7.97 -6.57
C ARG A 156 3.96 -8.66 -7.91
N GLU A 157 2.76 -9.16 -8.19
CA GLU A 157 2.49 -9.79 -9.48
C GLU A 157 2.67 -8.83 -10.66
N GLN A 158 2.21 -7.58 -10.54
CA GLN A 158 2.37 -6.58 -11.59
C GLN A 158 3.84 -6.25 -11.83
N PHE A 159 4.62 -6.10 -10.75
CA PHE A 159 6.06 -5.87 -10.82
C PHE A 159 6.77 -7.01 -11.53
N GLN A 160 6.54 -8.25 -11.11
CA GLN A 160 7.18 -9.42 -11.73
C GLN A 160 6.83 -9.57 -13.21
N ARG A 161 5.56 -9.35 -13.58
CA ARG A 161 5.15 -9.36 -15.00
C ARG A 161 5.86 -8.30 -15.83
N ARG A 162 5.99 -7.07 -15.32
CA ARG A 162 6.65 -5.98 -16.05
C ARG A 162 8.16 -6.16 -16.12
N LEU A 163 8.76 -6.67 -15.05
CA LEU A 163 10.19 -6.99 -15.01
C LEU A 163 10.53 -8.04 -16.08
N ALA A 164 9.76 -9.12 -16.16
CA ALA A 164 9.94 -10.16 -17.18
C ALA A 164 9.77 -9.61 -18.62
N ALA A 165 8.78 -8.74 -18.85
CA ALA A 165 8.57 -8.11 -20.15
C ALA A 165 9.71 -7.16 -20.55
N ALA A 166 10.23 -6.37 -19.59
CA ALA A 166 11.36 -5.47 -19.82
C ALA A 166 12.66 -6.24 -20.14
N GLY A 167 12.92 -7.34 -19.40
CA GLY A 167 14.04 -8.23 -19.68
C GLY A 167 13.99 -8.84 -21.08
N GLY A 168 12.82 -9.32 -21.51
CA GLY A 168 12.61 -9.83 -22.86
C GLY A 168 12.88 -8.80 -23.96
N ALA A 169 12.36 -7.57 -23.79
CA ALA A 169 12.56 -6.49 -24.75
C ALA A 169 14.04 -6.04 -24.86
N ALA A 170 14.78 -6.04 -23.74
CA ALA A 170 16.20 -5.70 -23.72
C ALA A 170 17.06 -6.76 -24.45
N VAL A 171 16.74 -8.04 -24.26
CA VAL A 171 17.41 -9.15 -24.97
C VAL A 171 17.15 -9.08 -26.48
N GLU A 172 15.91 -8.83 -26.90
CA GLU A 172 15.56 -8.70 -28.31
C GLU A 172 16.26 -7.50 -28.97
N SER A 173 16.33 -6.36 -28.28
CA SER A 173 17.00 -5.15 -28.77
C SER A 173 18.52 -5.37 -28.93
N ARG A 174 19.17 -6.05 -27.98
CA ARG A 174 20.59 -6.43 -28.09
C ARG A 174 20.83 -7.41 -29.24
N GLY A 175 19.95 -8.38 -29.43
CA GLY A 175 20.02 -9.33 -30.55
C GLY A 175 19.99 -8.62 -31.91
N ARG A 176 19.06 -7.68 -32.11
CA ARG A 176 18.98 -6.89 -33.35
C ARG A 176 20.20 -5.99 -33.56
N VAL A 177 20.73 -5.38 -32.50
CA VAL A 177 21.96 -4.55 -32.61
C VAL A 177 23.15 -5.41 -33.03
N LEU A 178 23.31 -6.61 -32.47
CA LEU A 178 24.39 -7.53 -32.85
C LEU A 178 24.22 -8.04 -34.29
N GLU A 179 23.00 -8.35 -34.70
CA GLU A 179 22.67 -8.77 -36.07
C GLU A 179 22.95 -7.64 -37.10
N LEU A 180 22.57 -6.41 -36.78
CA LEU A 180 22.86 -5.22 -37.60
C LEU A 180 24.35 -4.87 -37.62
N ALA A 181 25.10 -5.20 -36.55
CA ALA A 181 26.55 -5.02 -36.48
C ALA A 181 27.34 -6.14 -37.19
N GLY A 182 26.67 -7.16 -37.75
CA GLY A 182 27.31 -8.26 -38.48
C GLY A 182 28.17 -9.17 -37.60
N VAL A 183 28.01 -9.11 -36.28
CA VAL A 183 28.76 -9.94 -35.33
C VAL A 183 27.93 -11.20 -35.07
N ARG A 184 28.33 -12.32 -35.69
CA ARG A 184 27.83 -13.67 -35.37
C ARG A 184 28.62 -14.28 -34.24
#